data_AF-A0A2C9CBK7-F1
#
_entry.id   AF-A0A2C9CBK7-F1
#
_cell.length_a   1.000
_cell.length_b   1.000
_cell.length_c   1.000
_cell.angle_alpha   90.00
_cell.angle_beta   90.00
_cell.angle_gamma   90.00
#
_symmetry.space_group_name_H-M   'P 1'
#
loop_
_entity.id
_entity.type
_entity.pdbx_description
1 polymer ?
#
loop_
_entity_poly.entity_id
_entity_poly.type
_entity_poly.pdbx_seq_one_letter_code
_entity_poly.pdbx_strand_id
1 'polypeptide(L)' 'MSNSENEQEVLVVISKLKNYIRSTAGMNTAGNVASKLSGIVRNLCDQAIENAKSDGRKTVMEKDFS' A
#
# COMPACT_ATOMS: atom_id res chain seq x y z
N MET A 1 0.12 -3.30 -25.76
CA MET A 1 -0.99 -2.69 -24.99
C MET A 1 -0.36 -1.76 -23.97
N SER A 2 -0.26 -0.47 -24.33
CA SER A 2 0.34 0.58 -23.50
C SER A 2 -0.78 1.25 -22.71
N ASN A 3 -0.83 1.00 -21.41
CA ASN A 3 -1.66 1.77 -20.50
C ASN A 3 -0.78 2.83 -19.83
N SER A 4 -0.59 3.97 -20.49
CA SER A 4 -0.21 5.24 -19.86
C SER A 4 -1.53 5.97 -19.58
N GLU A 5 -1.91 6.40 -18.37
CA GLU A 5 -1.14 7.14 -17.37
C GLU A 5 -1.60 6.76 -15.95
N ASN A 6 -0.63 6.51 -15.05
CA ASN A 6 -0.59 6.93 -13.63
C ASN A 6 -1.82 6.87 -12.70
N GLU A 7 -2.83 6.04 -12.93
CA GLU A 7 -3.68 5.55 -11.83
C GLU A 7 -3.09 4.25 -11.30
N GLN A 8 -2.04 4.38 -10.48
CA GLN A 8 -1.51 3.27 -9.69
C GLN A 8 -2.68 2.62 -8.94
N GLU A 9 -2.85 1.31 -9.10
CA GLU A 9 -3.93 0.54 -8.49
C GLU A 9 -4.01 0.83 -6.97
N VAL A 10 -5.23 1.07 -6.49
CA VAL A 10 -5.47 1.28 -5.06
C VAL A 10 -5.38 -0.07 -4.35
N LEU A 11 -4.35 -0.23 -3.52
CA LEU A 11 -4.06 -1.48 -2.78
C LEU A 11 -4.79 -1.56 -1.44
N VAL A 12 -5.52 -0.52 -1.05
CA VAL A 12 -6.22 -0.40 0.24
C VAL A 12 -7.73 -0.31 0.07
N VAL A 13 -8.47 -0.91 0.99
CA VAL A 13 -9.94 -0.80 1.00
C VAL A 13 -10.34 0.60 1.47
N ILE A 14 -10.76 1.45 0.53
CA ILE A 14 -11.07 2.88 0.76
C ILE A 14 -12.05 3.08 1.92
N SER A 15 -13.11 2.27 2.00
CA SER A 15 -14.11 2.37 3.07
C SER A 15 -13.51 2.10 4.45
N LYS A 16 -12.64 1.08 4.58
CA LYS A 16 -11.96 0.78 5.84
C LYS A 16 -10.99 1.90 6.24
N LEU A 17 -10.24 2.44 5.29
CA LEU A 17 -9.34 3.58 5.52
C LEU A 17 -10.11 4.81 6.04
N LYS A 18 -11.19 5.19 5.35
CA LYS A 18 -12.03 6.33 5.73
C LYS A 18 -12.66 6.12 7.10
N ASN A 19 -13.21 4.94 7.34
CA ASN A 19 -13.83 4.59 8.61
C ASN A 19 -12.81 4.66 9.76
N TYR A 20 -11.59 4.13 9.56
CA TYR A 20 -10.53 4.19 10.57
C TYR A 20 -10.16 5.63 10.93
N ILE A 21 -9.95 6.50 9.94
CA ILE A 21 -9.61 7.92 10.18
C ILE A 21 -10.76 8.63 10.92
N ARG A 22 -12.01 8.38 10.51
CA ARG A 22 -13.20 8.96 11.14
C ARG A 22 -13.41 8.46 12.56
N SER A 23 -13.30 7.16 12.83
CA SER A 23 -13.54 6.60 14.16
C SER A 23 -12.42 6.95 15.14
N THR A 24 -11.20 7.11 14.65
CA THR A 24 -10.03 7.42 15.50
C THR A 24 -9.94 8.90 15.85
N ALA A 25 -10.24 9.79 14.89
CA ALA A 25 -9.99 11.23 15.04
C ALA A 25 -11.17 12.14 14.63
N GLY A 26 -12.33 11.59 14.26
CA GLY A 26 -13.49 12.37 13.81
C GLY A 26 -13.29 13.06 12.45
N MET A 27 -12.21 12.76 11.74
CA MET A 27 -11.83 13.47 10.52
C MET A 27 -12.48 12.90 9.26
N ASN A 28 -12.69 13.77 8.27
CA ASN A 28 -12.98 13.37 6.90
C ASN A 28 -11.67 13.07 6.15
N THR A 29 -11.75 12.26 5.10
CA THR A 29 -10.58 11.85 4.30
C THR A 29 -10.75 12.31 2.85
N ALA A 30 -9.76 13.03 2.32
CA ALA A 30 -9.76 13.45 0.92
C ALA A 30 -9.67 12.25 -0.05
N GLY A 31 -10.22 12.40 -1.26
CA GLY A 31 -10.34 11.30 -2.23
C GLY A 31 -9.00 10.71 -2.69
N ASN A 32 -7.97 11.56 -2.80
CA ASN A 32 -6.63 11.18 -3.25
C ASN A 32 -5.76 10.48 -2.18
N VAL A 33 -6.20 10.43 -0.92
CA VAL A 33 -5.43 9.82 0.18
C VAL A 33 -5.24 8.32 -0.06
N ALA A 34 -6.25 7.63 -0.61
CA ALA A 34 -6.17 6.20 -0.89
C ALA A 34 -5.06 5.86 -1.91
N SER A 35 -4.94 6.66 -2.98
CA SER A 35 -3.90 6.50 -3.99
C SER A 35 -2.51 6.77 -3.39
N LYS A 36 -2.37 7.82 -2.57
CA LYS A 36 -1.10 8.13 -1.89
C LYS A 36 -0.67 7.01 -0.95
N LEU A 37 -1.59 6.49 -0.15
CA LEU A 37 -1.29 5.39 0.77
C LEU A 37 -0.95 4.09 0.02
N SER A 38 -1.62 3.83 -1.11
CA SER A 38 -1.31 2.68 -1.96
C SER A 38 0.11 2.75 -2.52
N GLY A 39 0.61 3.95 -2.85
CA GLY A 39 2.01 4.13 -3.22
C GLY A 39 2.98 3.80 -2.08
N ILE A 40 2.65 4.16 -0.83
CA ILE A 40 3.47 3.81 0.34
C ILE A 40 3.49 2.29 0.56
N VAL A 41 2.32 1.65 0.52
CA VAL A 41 2.20 0.19 0.63
C VAL A 41 3.02 -0.51 -0.46
N ARG A 42 2.96 -0.02 -1.70
CA ARG A 42 3.73 -0.57 -2.82
C ARG A 42 5.23 -0.52 -2.56
N ASN A 43 5.75 0.64 -2.15
CA ASN A 43 7.18 0.79 -1.86
C ASN A 43 7.64 -0.16 -0.73
N LEU A 44 6.82 -0.33 0.32
CA LEU A 44 7.12 -1.27 1.41
C LEU A 44 7.12 -2.72 0.92
N CYS A 45 6.13 -3.09 0.09
CA CYS A 45 6.07 -4.42 -0.51
C CYS A 45 7.26 -4.69 -1.44
N ASP A 46 7.67 -3.71 -2.25
CA ASP A 46 8.81 -3.84 -3.16
C ASP A 46 10.10 -4.10 -2.36
N GLN A 47 10.33 -3.36 -1.27
CA GLN A 47 11.46 -3.60 -0.37
C GLN A 47 11.40 -4.99 0.27
N ALA A 48 10.24 -5.40 0.78
CA ALA A 48 10.05 -6.69 1.40
C ALA A 48 10.24 -7.86 0.41
N ILE A 49 9.85 -7.67 -0.84
CA ILE A 49 10.10 -8.62 -1.93
C ILE A 49 11.59 -8.79 -2.18
N GLU A 50 12.36 -7.70 -2.24
CA GLU A 50 13.81 -7.77 -2.45
C GLU A 50 14.53 -8.43 -1.25
N ASN A 51 14.09 -8.16 -0.03
CA ASN A 51 14.58 -8.85 1.17
C ASN A 51 14.31 -10.36 1.10
N ALA A 52 13.08 -10.76 0.74
CA ALA A 52 12.72 -12.17 0.57
C ALA A 52 13.52 -12.87 -0.52
N LYS A 53 13.73 -12.21 -1.65
CA LYS A 53 14.55 -12.71 -2.77
C LYS A 53 16.02 -12.88 -2.36
N SER A 54 16.56 -11.91 -1.63
CA SER A 54 17.96 -11.95 -1.16
C SER A 54 18.20 -13.13 -0.22
N ASP A 55 17.18 -13.53 0.53
CA ASP A 55 17.16 -14.74 1.38
C ASP A 55 16.85 -16.04 0.60
N GLY A 56 16.70 -15.99 -0.73
CA GLY A 56 16.38 -17.16 -1.57
C GLY A 56 14.95 -17.68 -1.43
N ARG A 57 14.04 -16.90 -0.84
CA ARG A 57 12.64 -17.28 -0.61
C ARG A 57 11.72 -16.78 -1.73
N LYS A 58 10.59 -17.46 -1.90
CA LYS A 58 9.46 -17.04 -2.76
C LYS A 58 8.27 -16.50 -1.97
N THR A 59 8.38 -16.48 -0.64
CA THR A 59 7.33 -16.02 0.26
C THR A 59 7.87 -14.83 1.04
N VAL A 60 7.19 -13.69 0.90
CA VAL A 60 7.40 -12.51 1.73
C VAL A 60 6.84 -12.81 3.12
N MET A 61 7.63 -12.53 4.14
CA MET A 61 7.34 -12.78 5.55
C MET A 61 7.35 -11.45 6.32
N GLU A 62 6.81 -11.45 7.53
CA GLU A 62 6.79 -10.27 8.41
C GLU A 62 8.17 -9.63 8.57
N LYS A 63 9.22 -10.44 8.76
CA LYS A 63 10.61 -9.98 8.91
C LYS A 63 11.13 -9.17 7.72
N ASP A 64 10.51 -9.29 6.55
CA ASP A 64 10.95 -8.58 5.34
C ASP A 64 10.53 -7.10 5.35
N PHE A 65 9.63 -6.70 6.25
CA PHE A 65 9.16 -5.31 6.45
C PHE A 65 9.92 -4.56 7.55
N SER A 66 11.19 -4.92 7.78
CA SER A 66 12.08 -4.28 8.78
C SER A 66 13.00 -3.22 8.19
#